data_AF-A0AAU7T5I0-F1
#
_entry.id   AF-A0AAU7T5I0-F1
#
_cell.length_a   1.000
_cell.length_b   1.000
_cell.length_c   1.000
_cell.angle_alpha   90.00
_cell.angle_beta   90.00
_cell.angle_gamma   90.00
#
_symmetry.space_group_name_H-M   'P 1'
#
loop_
_entity.id
_entity.type
_entity.pdbx_description
1 polymer ?
#
loop_
_entity_poly.entity_id
_entity_poly.type
_entity_poly.pdbx_seq_one_letter_code
_entity_poly.pdbx_strand_id
1 'polypeptide(L)'
;MTVIEEWTGRHAHALRTALRLTNEAFAEQLGISPRTLTKWRERPELVPGPFLQKALDTYLEQASPDAKVRFAANLGQRRVPIDSTVLTQLNSALGDLARALARLQAEDPGRSPSP
;
A
#
# COMPACT_ATOMS: atom_id res chain seq x y z
N MET A 1 -17.92 7.93 2.41
CA MET A 1 -17.96 7.00 3.57
C MET A 1 -17.22 5.75 3.13
N THR A 2 -16.13 5.38 3.81
CA THR A 2 -15.39 4.15 3.48
C THR A 2 -16.09 3.00 4.18
N VAL A 3 -16.82 2.18 3.44
CA VAL A 3 -17.46 0.98 3.96
C VAL A 3 -16.47 -0.18 3.82
N ILE A 4 -16.21 -0.88 4.91
CA ILE A 4 -15.39 -2.09 4.91
C ILE A 4 -16.35 -3.27 4.93
N GLU A 5 -16.41 -4.03 3.84
CA GLU A 5 -17.32 -5.19 3.74
C GLU A 5 -16.95 -6.29 4.74
N GLU A 6 -15.66 -6.50 4.97
CA GLU A 6 -15.13 -7.44 5.95
C GLU A 6 -13.85 -6.91 6.59
N TRP A 7 -13.86 -6.77 7.92
CA TRP A 7 -12.66 -6.45 8.68
C TRP A 7 -11.68 -7.61 8.66
N THR A 8 -10.42 -7.28 8.51
CA THR A 8 -9.30 -8.22 8.65
C THR A 8 -8.28 -7.64 9.61
N GLY A 9 -7.29 -8.45 10.02
CA GLY A 9 -6.18 -7.99 10.84
C GLY A 9 -5.46 -6.78 10.23
N ARG A 10 -5.35 -6.73 8.90
CA ARG A 10 -4.86 -5.57 8.15
C ARG A 10 -5.69 -4.31 8.40
N HIS A 11 -7.01 -4.43 8.27
CA HIS A 11 -7.93 -3.32 8.50
C HIS A 11 -7.84 -2.82 9.94
N ALA A 12 -7.83 -3.73 10.91
CA ALA A 12 -7.68 -3.38 12.33
C ALA A 12 -6.34 -2.67 12.62
N HIS A 13 -5.23 -3.13 12.03
CA HIS A 13 -3.94 -2.48 12.19
C HIS A 13 -3.89 -1.07 11.56
N ALA A 14 -4.50 -0.91 10.38
CA ALA A 14 -4.62 0.38 9.71
C ALA A 14 -5.46 1.36 10.55
N LEU A 15 -6.56 0.89 11.14
CA LEU A 15 -7.41 1.70 12.02
C LEU A 15 -6.67 2.13 13.29
N ARG A 16 -6.01 1.22 13.99
CA ARG A 16 -5.17 1.54 15.16
C ARG A 16 -4.14 2.63 14.84
N THR A 17 -3.44 2.48 13.71
CA THR A 17 -2.42 3.44 13.26
C THR A 17 -3.04 4.79 12.92
N ALA A 18 -4.21 4.79 12.29
CA ALA A 18 -4.98 6.00 12.02
C ALA A 18 -5.50 6.65 13.31
N LEU A 19 -5.80 5.90 14.36
CA LEU A 19 -6.16 6.46 15.67
C LEU A 19 -4.94 6.92 16.49
N ARG A 20 -3.70 6.62 16.03
CA ARG A 20 -2.43 6.90 16.74
C ARG A 20 -2.35 6.24 18.13
N LEU A 21 -3.02 5.10 18.29
CA LEU A 21 -3.03 4.36 19.55
C LEU A 21 -1.92 3.32 19.58
N THR A 22 -1.43 3.01 20.78
CA THR A 22 -0.57 1.83 20.98
C THR A 22 -1.39 0.54 20.78
N ASN A 23 -0.72 -0.61 20.76
CA ASN A 23 -1.44 -1.88 20.72
C ASN A 23 -2.28 -2.07 21.98
N GLU A 24 -1.72 -1.71 23.13
CA GLU A 24 -2.32 -1.92 24.44
C GLU A 24 -3.61 -1.10 24.56
N ALA A 25 -3.55 0.19 24.23
CA ALA A 25 -4.72 1.08 24.29
C ALA A 25 -5.83 0.64 23.32
N PHE A 26 -5.47 0.20 22.11
CA PHE A 26 -6.46 -0.25 21.13
C PHE A 26 -7.06 -1.61 21.49
N ALA A 27 -6.26 -2.51 22.08
CA ALA A 27 -6.75 -3.80 22.58
C ALA A 27 -7.73 -3.60 23.73
N GLU A 28 -7.42 -2.69 24.65
CA GLU A 28 -8.30 -2.30 25.76
C GLU A 28 -9.63 -1.76 25.23
N GLN A 29 -9.61 -0.84 24.26
CA GLN A 29 -10.81 -0.31 23.61
C GLN A 29 -11.67 -1.40 22.96
N LEU A 30 -11.05 -2.39 22.33
CA LEU A 30 -11.75 -3.52 21.71
C LEU A 30 -12.17 -4.61 22.71
N GLY A 31 -11.74 -4.53 23.98
CA GLY A 31 -11.98 -5.56 24.98
C GLY A 31 -11.27 -6.88 24.68
N ILE A 32 -10.12 -6.84 24.00
CA ILE A 32 -9.32 -8.01 23.61
C ILE A 32 -7.93 -7.98 24.24
N SER A 33 -7.24 -9.13 24.21
CA SER A 33 -5.83 -9.18 24.59
C SER A 33 -4.94 -8.48 23.53
N PRO A 34 -3.88 -7.76 23.93
CA PRO A 34 -2.85 -7.27 23.01
C PRO A 34 -2.23 -8.37 22.14
N ARG A 35 -2.24 -9.62 22.62
CA ARG A 35 -1.77 -10.80 21.86
C ARG A 35 -2.60 -11.03 20.60
N THR A 36 -3.91 -10.74 20.63
CA THR A 36 -4.79 -10.83 19.47
C THR A 36 -4.39 -9.81 18.40
N LEU A 37 -4.03 -8.59 18.78
CA LEU A 37 -3.52 -7.59 17.85
C LEU A 37 -2.17 -7.97 17.26
N THR A 38 -1.27 -8.54 18.06
CA THR A 38 0.01 -9.07 17.56
C THR A 38 -0.24 -10.16 16.52
N LYS A 39 -1.15 -11.10 16.80
CA LYS A 39 -1.54 -12.16 15.85
C LYS A 39 -2.12 -11.59 14.56
N TRP A 40 -2.96 -10.56 14.62
CA TRP A 40 -3.48 -9.86 13.43
C TRP A 40 -2.41 -9.12 12.63
N ARG A 41 -1.36 -8.64 13.30
CA ARG A 41 -0.20 -8.03 12.62
C ARG A 41 0.63 -9.08 11.89
N GLU A 42 0.85 -10.24 12.51
CA GLU A 42 1.57 -11.37 11.92
C GLU A 42 0.78 -12.03 10.78
N ARG A 43 -0.55 -12.04 10.89
CA ARG A 43 -1.48 -12.65 9.92
C ARG A 43 -2.57 -11.65 9.53
N PRO A 44 -2.25 -10.68 8.65
CA PRO A 44 -3.14 -9.58 8.25
C PRO A 44 -4.44 -10.03 7.57
N GLU A 45 -4.48 -11.25 7.06
CA GLU A 45 -5.64 -11.89 6.41
C GLU A 45 -6.67 -12.46 7.39
N LEU A 46 -6.33 -12.55 8.69
CA LEU A 46 -7.28 -13.09 9.67
C LEU A 46 -8.51 -12.21 9.81
N VAL A 47 -9.68 -12.85 9.73
CA VAL A 47 -10.98 -12.20 9.91
C VAL A 47 -11.37 -12.24 11.39
N PRO A 48 -11.58 -11.07 12.05
CA PRO A 48 -12.15 -11.01 13.39
C PRO A 48 -13.56 -11.58 13.42
N GLY A 49 -13.97 -12.16 14.55
CA GLY A 49 -15.33 -12.66 14.72
C GLY A 49 -16.40 -11.54 14.66
N PRO A 50 -17.69 -11.88 14.52
CA PRO A 50 -18.76 -10.92 14.25
C PRO A 50 -18.88 -9.78 15.28
N PHE A 51 -18.61 -10.07 16.56
CA PHE A 51 -18.60 -9.05 17.60
C PHE A 51 -17.53 -7.95 17.34
N LEU A 52 -16.33 -8.37 16.93
CA LEU A 52 -15.22 -7.47 16.65
C LEU A 52 -15.39 -6.73 15.32
N GLN A 53 -16.02 -7.34 14.32
CA GLN A 53 -16.42 -6.66 13.07
C GLN A 53 -17.25 -5.42 13.40
N LYS A 54 -18.34 -5.61 14.16
CA LYS A 54 -19.24 -4.53 14.57
C LYS A 54 -18.56 -3.48 15.46
N ALA A 55 -17.69 -3.91 16.36
CA ALA A 55 -16.92 -2.98 17.19
C ALA A 55 -15.99 -2.11 16.33
N LEU A 56 -15.27 -2.70 15.38
CA LEU A 56 -14.39 -1.98 14.47
C LEU A 56 -15.13 -1.00 13.57
N ASP A 57 -16.31 -1.37 13.06
CA ASP A 57 -17.21 -0.44 12.34
C ASP A 57 -17.54 0.77 13.20
N THR A 58 -17.97 0.54 14.44
CA THR A 58 -18.32 1.61 15.39
C THR A 58 -17.12 2.54 15.64
N TYR A 59 -15.92 1.98 15.83
CA TYR A 59 -14.71 2.78 16.02
C TYR A 59 -14.34 3.59 14.77
N LEU A 60 -14.52 3.04 13.57
CA LEU A 60 -14.31 3.77 12.33
C LEU A 60 -15.34 4.90 12.16
N GLU A 61 -16.60 4.66 12.50
CA GLU A 61 -17.67 5.65 12.44
C GLU A 61 -17.42 6.82 13.41
N GLN A 62 -16.98 6.52 14.63
CA GLN A 62 -16.67 7.51 15.67
C GLN A 62 -15.34 8.24 15.45
N ALA A 63 -14.45 7.70 14.61
CA ALA A 63 -13.16 8.31 14.34
C ALA A 63 -13.31 9.73 13.74
N SER A 64 -12.39 10.62 14.12
CA SER A 64 -12.33 11.97 13.57
C SER A 64 -12.16 11.95 12.04
N PRO A 65 -12.57 13.01 11.33
CA PRO A 65 -12.37 13.10 9.87
C PRO A 65 -10.92 12.84 9.47
N ASP A 66 -9.95 13.41 10.18
CA ASP A 66 -8.52 13.22 9.94
C ASP A 66 -8.07 11.77 10.15
N ALA A 67 -8.66 11.07 11.12
CA ALA A 67 -8.38 9.65 11.32
C ALA A 67 -8.95 8.81 10.18
N LYS A 68 -10.16 9.11 9.68
CA LYS A 68 -10.75 8.43 8.51
C LYS A 68 -9.91 8.62 7.24
N VAL A 69 -9.39 9.83 7.01
CA VAL A 69 -8.48 10.11 5.88
C VAL A 69 -7.19 9.29 6.01
N ARG A 70 -6.57 9.28 7.20
CA ARG A 70 -5.35 8.49 7.44
C ARG A 70 -5.60 6.99 7.33
N PHE A 71 -6.76 6.52 7.77
CA PHE A 71 -7.17 5.12 7.62
C PHE A 71 -7.23 4.72 6.14
N ALA A 72 -7.93 5.51 5.32
CA ALA A 72 -7.99 5.28 3.87
C ALA A 72 -6.59 5.31 3.22
N ALA A 73 -5.75 6.27 3.61
CA ALA A 73 -4.37 6.37 3.12
C ALA A 73 -3.54 5.12 3.51
N ASN A 74 -3.65 4.64 4.75
CA ASN A 74 -2.95 3.44 5.21
C ASN A 74 -3.39 2.17 4.46
N LEU A 75 -4.64 2.09 4.02
CA LEU A 75 -5.14 0.97 3.20
C LEU A 75 -4.67 1.06 1.74
N GLY A 76 -4.59 2.28 1.20
CA GLY A 76 -4.10 2.54 -0.16
C GLY A 76 -2.58 2.39 -0.33
N GLN A 77 -1.82 2.46 0.76
CA GLN A 77 -0.38 2.17 0.78
C GLN A 77 -0.10 0.67 0.68
N ARG A 78 -0.56 0.05 -0.41
CA ARG A 78 -0.02 -1.23 -0.85
C ARG A 78 1.38 -0.93 -1.36
N ARG A 79 2.39 -1.21 -0.54
CA ARG A 79 3.76 -1.39 -1.04
C ARG A 79 3.73 -2.67 -1.87
N VAL A 80 3.28 -2.57 -3.12
CA VAL A 80 3.59 -3.59 -4.11
C VAL A 80 5.10 -3.59 -4.17
N PRO A 81 5.78 -4.69 -3.82
CA PRO A 81 7.20 -4.80 -4.12
C PRO A 81 7.27 -4.69 -5.63
N ILE A 82 7.68 -3.54 -6.15
CA ILE A 82 8.02 -3.49 -7.56
C ILE A 82 9.23 -4.40 -7.67
N ASP A 83 9.08 -5.49 -8.42
CA ASP A 83 10.16 -6.44 -8.61
C ASP A 83 11.38 -5.67 -9.15
N SER A 84 12.43 -5.62 -8.35
CA SER A 84 13.68 -4.94 -8.69
C SER A 84 14.27 -5.48 -9.99
N THR A 85 14.00 -6.74 -10.31
CA THR A 85 14.40 -7.39 -11.55
C THR A 85 13.70 -6.76 -12.74
N VAL A 86 12.37 -6.60 -12.67
CA VAL A 86 11.56 -5.98 -13.74
C VAL A 86 11.96 -4.52 -13.95
N LEU A 87 12.22 -3.78 -12.86
CA LEU A 87 12.72 -2.40 -12.95
C LEU A 87 14.08 -2.31 -13.64
N THR A 88 14.99 -3.23 -13.30
CA THR A 88 16.34 -3.27 -13.89
C THR A 88 16.27 -3.59 -15.38
N GLN A 89 15.44 -4.55 -15.77
CA GLN A 89 15.21 -4.93 -17.17
C GLN A 89 14.61 -3.79 -17.99
N LEU A 90 13.64 -3.06 -17.43
CA LEU A 90 13.06 -1.89 -18.08
C LEU A 90 14.11 -0.80 -18.31
N ASN A 91 14.94 -0.52 -17.29
CA ASN A 91 15.97 0.50 -17.38
C ASN A 91 17.05 0.15 -18.40
N SER A 92 17.46 -1.11 -18.50
CA SER A 92 18.41 -1.55 -19.53
C SER A 92 17.81 -1.43 -20.93
N ALA A 93 16.55 -1.85 -21.12
CA ALA A 93 15.86 -1.77 -22.41
C ALA A 93 15.72 -0.31 -22.89
N LEU A 94 15.39 0.62 -21.99
CA LEU A 94 15.38 2.06 -22.29
C LEU A 94 16.77 2.56 -22.71
N GLY A 95 17.83 2.10 -22.06
CA GLY A 95 19.22 2.44 -22.42
C GLY A 95 19.69 1.84 -23.75
N ASP A 96 19.22 0.65 -24.10
CA ASP A 96 19.46 0.03 -25.42
C ASP A 96 18.75 0.82 -26.53
N LEU A 97 17.49 1.19 -26.31
CA LEU A 97 16.71 2.01 -27.25
C LEU A 97 17.36 3.39 -27.45
N ALA A 98 17.80 4.05 -26.38
CA ALA A 98 18.49 5.33 -26.47
C ALA A 98 19.76 5.24 -27.35
N ARG A 99 20.53 4.16 -27.20
CA ARG A 99 21.72 3.90 -28.04
C ARG A 99 21.35 3.58 -29.49
N ALA A 100 20.28 2.84 -29.72
CA ALA A 100 19.81 2.54 -31.08
C ALA A 100 19.35 3.83 -31.80
N LEU A 101 18.60 4.69 -31.12
CA LEU A 101 18.18 5.98 -31.65
C LEU A 101 19.38 6.90 -31.96
N ALA A 102 20.38 6.94 -31.08
CA ALA A 102 21.60 7.70 -31.33
C ALA A 102 22.37 7.21 -32.56
N ARG A 103 22.40 5.89 -32.80
CA ARG A 103 23.00 5.33 -34.03
C ARG A 103 22.24 5.73 -35.28
N LEU A 104 20.91 5.65 -35.26
CA LEU A 104 20.07 6.06 -36.40
C LEU A 104 20.21 7.55 -36.72
N GLN A 105 20.41 8.40 -35.70
CA GLN A 105 20.68 9.83 -35.90
C GLN A 105 22.11 10.12 -36.40
N ALA A 106 23.08 9.27 -36.06
CA ALA A 106 24.45 9.37 -36.54
C ALA A 106 24.63 8.84 -37.98
N GLU A 107 23.76 7.92 -38.42
CA GLU A 107 23.72 7.33 -39.75
C GLU A 107 23.01 8.21 -40.80
N ASP A 108 22.61 9.44 -40.45
CA ASP A 108 22.24 10.49 -41.41
C ASP A 108 23.37 11.54 -41.56
N PRO A 109 24.59 11.17 -42.01
CA PRO A 109 25.49 12.14 -42.58
C PRO A 109 24.97 12.43 -43.98
N GLY A 110 24.46 13.64 -44.18
CA GLY A 110 24.00 14.14 -45.47
C GLY A 110 24.71 13.47 -46.66
N ARG A 111 23.94 12.61 -47.33
CA ARG A 111 24.05 12.22 -48.74
C ARG A 111 24.84 13.25 -49.57
N SER A 112 26.15 13.03 -49.74
CA SER A 112 26.93 13.58 -50.88
C SER A 112 26.64 12.69 -52.13
N PRO A 113 26.86 13.08 -53.41
CA PRO A 113 27.74 14.14 -53.95
C PRO A 113 27.24 14.93 -55.21
N SER A 114 28.04 15.95 -55.62
CA SER A 114 28.32 16.45 -57.00
C SER A 114 27.25 17.21 -57.81
N PRO A 115 27.64 18.01 -58.84
CA PRO A 115 28.93 18.08 -59.55
C PRO A 115 29.82 19.29 -59.25
#